data_AF-A0A3D3UHN2-F1
#
_entry.id   AF-A0A3D3UHN2-F1
#
_cell.length_a   1.000
_cell.length_b   1.000
_cell.length_c   1.000
_cell.angle_alpha   90.00
_cell.angle_beta   90.00
_cell.angle_gamma   90.00
#
_symmetry.space_group_name_H-M   'P 1'
#
loop_
_entity.id
_entity.type
_entity.pdbx_description
1 polymer ?
#
loop_
_entity_poly.entity_id
_entity_poly.type
_entity_poly.pdbx_seq_one_letter_code
_entity_poly.pdbx_strand_id
1 'polypeptide(L)' 'MGRMHFLWIKCVCGAESDQQAPDGVMELSREDILSRARCSRCGARYAVDMRRYWNPGTNALDGARRRGDGPERDG' A
#
# COMPACT_ATOMS: atom_id res chain seq x y z
N MET A 1 15.77 -13.66 -12.36
CA MET A 1 15.74 -12.45 -11.50
C MET A 1 14.34 -11.86 -11.59
N GLY A 2 13.48 -12.15 -10.61
CA GLY A 2 12.11 -11.65 -10.60
C GLY A 2 12.11 -10.13 -10.44
N ARG A 3 11.40 -9.42 -11.31
CA ARG A 3 11.20 -7.97 -11.21
C ARG A 3 10.29 -7.71 -10.02
N MET A 4 10.81 -7.09 -8.96
CA MET A 4 9.99 -6.74 -7.79
C MET A 4 9.09 -5.54 -8.12
N HIS A 5 7.79 -5.78 -8.16
CA HIS A 5 6.78 -4.75 -8.37
C HIS A 5 6.25 -4.26 -7.03
N PHE A 6 5.96 -2.96 -6.93
CA PHE A 6 5.39 -2.33 -5.75
C PHE A 6 4.02 -1.75 -6.09
N LEU A 7 3.12 -1.83 -5.12
CA LEU A 7 1.75 -1.36 -5.19
C LEU A 7 1.51 -0.40 -4.03
N TRP A 8 1.31 0.87 -4.38
CA TRP A 8 0.84 1.89 -3.48
C TRP A 8 -0.67 2.05 -3.61
N ILE A 9 -1.39 2.10 -2.50
CA ILE A 9 -2.85 2.23 -2.44
C ILE A 9 -3.24 3.27 -1.40
N LYS A 10 -4.26 4.07 -1.71
CA LYS A 10 -4.87 5.05 -0.81
C LYS A 10 -6.34 4.73 -0.58
N CYS A 11 -6.74 4.68 0.69
CA CYS A 11 -8.12 4.53 1.12
C CYS A 11 -8.83 5.89 1.23
N VAL A 12 -10.17 5.87 1.17
CA VAL A 12 -11.03 7.03 1.41
C VAL A 12 -10.82 7.69 2.77
N CYS A 13 -10.42 6.93 3.79
CA CYS A 13 -10.12 7.48 5.12
C CYS A 13 -8.76 8.21 5.20
N GLY A 14 -8.01 8.28 4.10
CA GLY A 14 -6.67 8.86 4.05
C GLY A 14 -5.55 7.91 4.50
N ALA A 15 -5.84 6.64 4.79
CA ALA A 15 -4.81 5.63 5.02
C ALA A 15 -4.14 5.25 3.70
N GLU A 16 -2.81 5.18 3.71
CA GLU A 16 -1.98 4.86 2.56
C GLU A 16 -1.15 3.60 2.90
N SER A 17 -1.01 2.70 1.93
CA SER A 17 -0.24 1.46 2.06
C SER A 17 0.68 1.33 0.85
N ASP A 18 1.97 1.13 1.10
CA ASP A 18 2.97 0.84 0.08
C ASP A 18 3.56 -0.54 0.36
N GLN A 19 3.28 -1.50 -0.51
CA GLN A 19 3.70 -2.88 -0.31
C GLN A 19 4.14 -3.51 -1.62
N GLN A 20 4.96 -4.56 -1.52
CA GLN A 20 5.29 -5.38 -2.67
C GLN A 20 4.00 -5.94 -3.28
N ALA A 21 3.84 -5.73 -4.57
CA ALA A 21 2.72 -6.28 -5.32
C ALA A 21 2.82 -7.81 -5.32
N PRO A 22 1.77 -8.53 -4.91
CA PRO A 22 1.75 -9.98 -5.04
C PRO A 22 1.82 -10.38 -6.52
N ASP A 23 2.35 -11.57 -6.79
CA ASP A 23 2.34 -12.14 -8.14
C ASP A 23 0.92 -12.13 -8.72
N GLY A 24 0.79 -11.71 -9.98
CA GLY A 24 -0.49 -11.57 -10.68
C GLY A 24 -1.25 -10.26 -10.44
N VAL A 25 -0.88 -9.40 -9.46
CA VAL A 25 -1.53 -8.07 -9.32
C VAL A 25 -1.30 -7.19 -10.55
N MET A 26 -0.20 -7.39 -11.26
CA MET A 26 0.12 -6.64 -12.48
C MET A 26 -0.80 -6.99 -13.65
N GLU A 27 -1.43 -8.17 -13.62
CA GLU A 27 -2.39 -8.64 -14.63
C GLU A 27 -3.82 -8.15 -14.33
N LEU A 28 -4.07 -7.67 -13.11
CA LEU A 28 -5.36 -7.13 -12.72
C LEU A 28 -5.53 -5.68 -13.20
N SER A 29 -6.77 -5.36 -13.58
CA SER A 29 -7.19 -4.00 -13.86
C SER A 29 -7.14 -3.14 -12.60
N ARG A 30 -6.96 -1.83 -12.78
CA ARG A 30 -6.99 -0.86 -11.67
C ARG A 30 -8.24 -1.00 -10.83
N GLU A 31 -9.40 -1.15 -11.47
CA GLU A 31 -10.70 -1.26 -10.81
C GLU A 31 -10.82 -2.54 -9.97
N ASP A 32 -10.33 -3.67 -10.48
CA ASP A 32 -10.27 -4.93 -9.72
C ASP A 32 -9.44 -4.79 -8.44
N ILE A 33 -8.27 -4.15 -8.54
CA ILE A 33 -7.39 -3.95 -7.39
C ILE A 33 -8.06 -3.03 -6.37
N LEU A 34 -8.60 -1.89 -6.82
CA LEU A 34 -9.26 -0.92 -5.94
C LEU A 34 -10.49 -1.50 -5.25
N SER A 35 -11.29 -2.31 -5.96
CA SER A 35 -12.49 -2.98 -5.42
C SER A 35 -12.16 -4.09 -4.43
N ARG A 36 -11.03 -4.77 -4.60
CA ARG A 36 -10.55 -5.82 -3.67
C ARG A 36 -9.77 -5.25 -2.48
N ALA A 37 -9.32 -3.99 -2.56
CA ALA A 37 -8.53 -3.37 -1.51
C ALA A 37 -9.35 -3.20 -0.22
N ARG A 38 -8.82 -3.72 0.88
CA ARG A 38 -9.43 -3.58 2.21
C ARG A 38 -8.54 -2.75 3.12
N CYS A 39 -9.10 -1.67 3.65
CA CYS A 39 -8.40 -0.85 4.62
C CYS A 39 -8.45 -1.48 6.02
N SER A 40 -7.30 -1.78 6.60
CA SER A 40 -7.21 -2.26 7.99
C SER A 40 -7.56 -1.20 9.03
N ARG A 41 -7.58 0.10 8.65
CA ARG A 41 -7.85 1.22 9.57
C ARG A 41 -9.35 1.50 9.73
N CYS A 42 -10.07 1.67 8.62
CA CYS A 42 -11.51 1.99 8.65
C CYS A 42 -12.43 0.83 8.20
N GLY A 43 -11.87 -0.28 7.71
CA GLY A 43 -12.63 -1.43 7.24
C GLY A 43 -13.25 -1.28 5.85
N ALA A 44 -13.09 -0.14 5.17
CA ALA A 44 -13.60 0.07 3.82
C ALA A 44 -13.04 -0.98 2.85
N ARG A 45 -13.92 -1.54 2.01
CA ARG A 45 -13.61 -2.53 0.97
C ARG A 45 -13.41 -1.89 -0.40
N TYR A 46 -12.86 -0.69 -0.41
CA TYR A 46 -12.48 0.01 -1.63
C TYR A 46 -11.37 1.00 -1.34
N ALA A 47 -10.46 1.15 -2.30
CA ALA A 47 -9.49 2.22 -2.33
C ALA A 47 -9.92 3.31 -3.32
N VAL A 48 -9.47 4.54 -3.08
CA VAL A 48 -9.76 5.70 -3.92
C VAL A 48 -8.66 5.96 -4.95
N ASP A 49 -7.43 5.54 -4.64
CA ASP A 49 -6.32 5.67 -5.58
C ASP A 49 -5.30 4.55 -5.44
N MET A 50 -4.55 4.32 -6.51
CA MET A 50 -3.46 3.35 -6.54
C MET A 50 -2.38 3.74 -7.54
N ARG A 51 -1.15 3.28 -7.28
CA ARG A 51 0.00 3.40 -8.19
C ARG A 51 0.77 2.10 -8.22
N ARG A 52 1.16 1.69 -9.43
CA ARG A 52 2.02 0.53 -9.68
C ARG A 52 3.34 1.04 -10.19
N TYR A 53 4.44 0.57 -9.61
CA TYR A 53 5.76 0.94 -10.06
C TYR A 53 6.75 -0.21 -9.87
N TRP A 54 7.80 -0.18 -10.66
CA TRP A 54 8.89 -1.15 -10.57
C TRP A 54 10.06 -0.49 -9.86
N ASN A 55 10.67 -1.20 -8.90
CA ASN A 55 11.89 -0.71 -8.27
C ASN A 55 13.10 -1.57 -8.74
N PRO A 56 13.99 -1.01 -9.60
CA PRO A 56 15.23 -1.69 -10.02
C PRO A 56 16.20 -1.95 -8.88
N GLY A 57 16.13 -1.12 -7.84
CA GLY A 57 17.14 -1.05 -6.79
C GLY A 57 16.55 -1.45 -5.47
N THR A 58 17.01 -2.57 -4.91
CA THR A 58 17.05 -2.73 -3.46
C THR A 58 17.86 -1.57 -2.89
N ASN A 59 17.19 -0.49 -2.48
CA ASN A 59 17.61 0.55 -1.51
C ASN A 59 16.47 1.57 -1.35
N ALA A 60 15.41 1.20 -0.65
CA ALA A 60 14.49 2.16 -0.04
C ALA A 60 14.19 1.68 1.38
N LEU A 61 15.12 2.00 2.28
CA LEU A 61 14.98 1.88 3.73
C LEU A 61 14.00 2.92 4.31
N ASP A 62 13.09 3.51 3.53
CA ASP A 62 12.38 4.74 3.94
C ASP A 62 10.86 4.65 3.70
N GLY A 63 10.11 4.69 4.81
CA GLY A 63 8.68 5.02 4.86
C GLY A 63 7.72 3.95 4.33
N ALA A 64 7.18 3.03 5.12
CA ALA A 64 6.17 3.41 6.11
C ALA A 64 6.01 2.32 7.17
N ARG A 65 6.86 2.36 8.20
CA ARG A 65 6.37 2.01 9.53
C ARG A 65 5.35 3.07 9.94
N ARG A 66 4.07 2.82 9.68
CA ARG A 66 3.01 3.32 10.56
C ARG A 66 2.40 2.12 11.27
N ARG A 67 3.21 1.48 12.11
CA ARG A 67 2.64 0.90 13.34
C ARG A 67 2.09 2.09 14.11
N GLY A 68 0.78 2.06 14.36
CA GLY A 68 0.21 2.91 15.38
C GLY A 68 0.85 2.54 16.71
N ASP A 69 1.52 3.50 17.31
CA ASP A 69 1.84 3.59 18.73
C ASP A 69 1.99 5.10 18.93
N GLY A 70 0.92 5.81 19.29
CA GLY A 70 0.54 6.02 20.68
C GLY A 70 1.08 7.40 21.08
N PRO A 71 0.24 8.36 21.50
CA PRO A 71 0.67 9.75 21.64
C PRO A 71 1.64 9.94 22.80
N GLU A 72 2.64 10.78 22.52
CA GLU A 72 3.40 11.62 23.45
C GLU A 72 2.69 11.86 24.78
N ARG A 73 3.31 11.41 25.89
CA ARG A 73 3.04 11.90 27.25
C ARG A 73 4.37 12.11 27.97
N ASP A 74 4.68 13.40 28.08
CA ASP A 74 5.36 14.13 29.15
C ASP A 74 5.72 13.36 30.44
N GLY A 75 6.94 13.59 30.92
CA GLY A 75 7.48 13.16 32.22
C GLY A 75 8.89 13.68 32.45
#